data_AF-A0A8T3ZGQ1-F1
#
_entry.id   AF-A0A8T3ZGQ1-F1
#
_cell.length_a   1.000
_cell.length_b   1.000
_cell.length_c   1.000
_cell.angle_alpha   90.00
_cell.angle_beta   90.00
_cell.angle_gamma   90.00
#
_symmetry.space_group_name_H-M   'P 1'
#
loop_
_entity.id
_entity.type
_entity.pdbx_description
1 polymer ?
#
loop_
_entity_poly.entity_id
_entity_poly.type
_entity_poly.pdbx_seq_one_letter_code
_entity_poly.pdbx_strand_id
1 'polypeptide(L)'
;MPSLLRRRTVQTPVSVTSASGRFGKYKPEPHIEVREAVVTSDKLGKLRTLREALKTVDPETAFSQLKFHPNLNLIQALLLAQENGWLIASSSVHDRILNRTDANYKVQTGTLVVYEAPGKPFGKKVTVSRTHNSISYSITFEVPEHLRGKKDRAIALEHPDFILVKTGEQSYEIKLAEGAEVHLVENFPSKNGWYVQDKLGIPHGQEVKESEEVRSLWRVNTSYVGLLVR
;
A
#
# COMPACT_ATOMS: atom_id res chain seq x y z
N MET A 1 17.20 -45.18 16.23
CA MET A 1 18.33 -44.23 16.40
C MET A 1 17.86 -42.83 16.03
N PRO A 2 17.69 -41.90 16.99
CA PRO A 2 17.29 -40.53 16.70
C PRO A 2 18.52 -39.63 16.48
N SER A 3 18.56 -38.94 15.34
CA SER A 3 19.58 -37.95 15.01
C SER A 3 19.32 -36.63 15.76
N LEU A 4 20.27 -36.24 16.62
CA LEU A 4 20.28 -34.96 17.31
C LEU A 4 20.73 -33.85 16.35
N LEU A 5 19.80 -33.00 15.92
CA LEU A 5 20.12 -31.74 15.25
C LEU A 5 20.62 -30.71 16.28
N ARG A 6 21.91 -30.39 16.23
CA ARG A 6 22.55 -29.32 17.00
C ARG A 6 22.09 -27.95 16.47
N ARG A 7 21.37 -27.18 17.29
CA ARG A 7 21.24 -25.72 17.11
C ARG A 7 22.53 -25.06 17.56
N ARG A 8 23.24 -24.39 16.64
CA ARG A 8 24.30 -23.42 16.97
C ARG A 8 23.65 -22.06 17.13
N THR A 9 23.64 -21.54 18.36
CA THR A 9 23.34 -20.14 18.64
C THR A 9 24.66 -19.38 18.62
N VAL A 10 24.82 -18.45 17.68
CA VAL A 10 25.95 -17.52 17.69
C VAL A 10 25.49 -16.26 18.43
N GLN A 11 26.05 -16.03 19.62
CA GLN A 11 25.89 -14.77 20.35
C GLN A 11 27.06 -13.86 19.97
N THR A 12 26.76 -12.69 19.39
CA THR A 12 27.71 -11.59 19.27
C THR A 12 27.64 -10.72 20.52
N PRO A 13 28.79 -10.31 21.10
CA PRO A 13 28.80 -9.37 22.21
C PRO A 13 28.54 -7.95 21.69
N VAL A 14 27.59 -7.25 22.30
CA VAL A 14 27.39 -5.81 22.09
C VAL A 14 27.88 -5.08 23.33
N SER A 15 29.00 -4.37 23.17
CA SER A 15 29.50 -3.39 24.14
C SER A 15 29.33 -2.00 23.54
N VAL A 16 28.46 -1.17 24.14
CA VAL A 16 28.54 0.29 24.01
C VAL A 16 28.17 0.93 25.34
N THR A 17 29.17 1.58 25.95
CA THR A 17 29.10 2.48 27.10
C THR A 17 28.76 3.92 26.66
N SER A 18 27.77 4.53 27.34
CA SER A 18 27.59 5.96 27.74
C SER A 18 27.75 7.08 26.69
N ALA A 19 27.06 8.22 26.67
CA ALA A 19 26.02 8.87 27.49
C ALA A 19 25.48 10.11 26.73
N SER A 20 24.36 10.66 27.19
CA SER A 20 23.75 11.98 26.85
C SER A 20 22.91 12.11 25.57
N GLY A 21 21.60 12.32 25.75
CA GLY A 21 20.67 12.70 24.69
C GLY A 21 19.21 12.46 25.09
N ARG A 22 18.45 13.53 25.34
CA ARG A 22 17.03 13.55 25.77
C ARG A 22 16.04 13.02 24.70
N PHE A 23 16.20 11.79 24.24
CA PHE A 23 15.16 11.11 23.47
C PHE A 23 14.73 9.86 24.21
N GLY A 24 13.44 9.82 24.55
CA GLY A 24 12.81 8.67 25.18
C GLY A 24 13.15 7.40 24.42
N LYS A 25 13.45 6.35 25.18
CA LYS A 25 13.81 5.02 24.71
C LYS A 25 12.82 4.53 23.64
N TYR A 26 13.13 4.71 22.36
CA TYR A 26 12.51 3.94 21.30
C TYR A 26 12.89 2.49 21.56
N LYS A 27 11.93 1.67 22.00
CA LYS A 27 12.11 0.22 21.96
C LYS A 27 12.24 -0.13 20.48
N PRO A 28 13.31 -0.81 20.04
CA PRO A 28 13.35 -1.34 18.69
C PRO A 28 12.09 -2.17 18.46
N GLU A 29 11.40 -1.92 17.34
CA GLU A 29 10.23 -2.70 16.98
C GLU A 29 10.64 -4.19 16.91
N PRO A 30 9.80 -5.11 17.43
CA PRO A 30 10.12 -6.51 17.44
C PRO A 30 10.40 -7.02 16.02
N HIS A 31 11.39 -7.90 15.88
CA HIS A 31 11.66 -8.57 14.62
C HIS A 31 10.43 -9.41 14.23
N ILE A 32 9.71 -9.01 13.19
CA ILE A 32 8.48 -9.65 12.73
C ILE A 32 8.85 -10.86 11.85
N GLU A 33 8.69 -12.07 12.37
CA GLU A 33 8.72 -13.30 11.55
C GLU A 33 7.36 -13.47 10.86
N VAL A 34 7.31 -13.20 9.55
CA VAL A 34 6.10 -13.35 8.75
C VAL A 34 5.77 -14.84 8.59
N ARG A 35 4.74 -15.31 9.30
CA ARG A 35 4.08 -16.60 9.00
C ARG A 35 3.06 -16.38 7.89
N GLU A 36 3.03 -17.25 6.89
CA GLU A 36 2.02 -17.19 5.81
C GLU A 36 0.62 -17.41 6.40
N ALA A 37 -0.15 -16.34 6.55
CA ALA A 37 -1.53 -16.42 7.01
C ALA A 37 -2.43 -16.85 5.83
N VAL A 38 -3.05 -18.02 5.94
CA VAL A 38 -4.12 -18.43 5.02
C VAL A 38 -5.37 -17.61 5.34
N VAL A 39 -5.70 -16.65 4.48
CA VAL A 39 -6.95 -15.88 4.61
C VAL A 39 -8.10 -16.72 4.08
N THR A 40 -9.06 -17.07 4.95
CA THR A 40 -10.27 -17.79 4.54
C THR A 40 -11.25 -16.85 3.81
N SER A 41 -12.07 -17.40 2.92
CA SER A 41 -13.08 -16.64 2.15
C SER A 41 -14.05 -15.83 3.03
N ASP A 42 -14.44 -16.38 4.19
CA ASP A 42 -15.27 -15.70 5.19
C ASP A 42 -14.59 -14.43 5.74
N LYS A 43 -13.27 -14.46 5.98
CA LYS A 43 -12.52 -13.31 6.48
C LYS A 43 -12.45 -12.19 5.44
N LEU A 44 -12.27 -12.51 4.16
CA LEU A 44 -12.28 -11.51 3.08
C LEU A 44 -13.65 -10.84 2.95
N GLY A 45 -14.74 -11.61 3.02
CA GLY A 45 -16.10 -11.07 2.97
C GLY A 45 -16.39 -10.07 4.09
N LYS A 46 -15.94 -10.39 5.32
CA LYS A 46 -16.06 -9.48 6.47
C LYS A 46 -15.28 -8.17 6.26
N LEU A 47 -14.04 -8.26 5.76
CA LEU A 47 -13.22 -7.07 5.51
C LEU A 47 -13.78 -6.20 4.38
N ARG A 48 -14.32 -6.80 3.31
CA ARG A 48 -15.04 -6.05 2.25
C ARG A 48 -16.28 -5.35 2.79
N THR A 49 -17.07 -6.03 3.62
CA THR A 49 -18.25 -5.44 4.27
C THR A 49 -17.85 -4.25 5.15
N LEU A 50 -16.77 -4.39 5.94
CA LEU A 50 -16.23 -3.32 6.76
C LEU A 50 -15.75 -2.12 5.91
N ARG A 51 -15.09 -2.37 4.77
CA ARG A 51 -14.69 -1.33 3.83
C ARG A 51 -15.88 -0.50 3.34
N GLU A 52 -16.95 -1.16 2.90
CA GLU A 52 -18.14 -0.45 2.43
C GLU A 52 -18.85 0.30 3.57
N ALA A 53 -18.90 -0.28 4.78
CA ALA A 53 -19.41 0.42 5.95
C ALA A 53 -18.65 1.72 6.25
N LEU A 54 -17.30 1.69 6.23
CA LEU A 54 -16.46 2.87 6.43
C LEU A 54 -16.66 3.96 5.36
N LYS A 55 -17.04 3.61 4.13
CA LYS A 55 -17.37 4.59 3.09
C LYS A 55 -18.68 5.34 3.37
N THR A 56 -19.57 4.75 4.15
CA THR A 56 -20.90 5.33 4.46
C THR A 56 -20.97 6.02 5.82
N VAL A 57 -20.15 5.59 6.79
CA VAL A 57 -20.17 6.16 8.13
C VAL A 57 -19.74 7.63 8.11
N ASP A 58 -20.24 8.41 9.07
CA ASP A 58 -19.86 9.80 9.29
C ASP A 58 -18.31 9.97 9.39
N PRO A 59 -17.71 11.01 8.79
CA PRO A 59 -16.25 11.19 8.79
C PRO A 59 -15.59 11.30 10.17
N GLU A 60 -16.22 11.97 11.15
CA GLU A 60 -15.65 12.08 12.51
C GLU A 60 -15.62 10.71 13.18
N THR A 61 -16.71 9.96 13.00
CA THR A 61 -16.80 8.57 13.46
C THR A 61 -15.76 7.69 12.77
N ALA A 62 -15.63 7.78 11.44
CA ALA A 62 -14.59 7.05 10.70
C ALA A 62 -13.20 7.36 11.25
N PHE A 63 -12.87 8.64 11.42
CA PHE A 63 -11.58 9.09 11.93
C PHE A 63 -11.27 8.51 13.31
N SER A 64 -12.25 8.51 14.22
CA SER A 64 -12.09 7.93 15.57
C SER A 64 -11.81 6.42 15.58
N GLN A 65 -12.20 5.70 14.52
CA GLN A 65 -11.98 4.26 14.38
C GLN A 65 -10.63 3.93 13.73
N LEU A 66 -9.98 4.90 13.08
CA LEU A 66 -8.70 4.67 12.41
C LEU A 66 -7.54 4.68 13.42
N LYS A 67 -6.58 3.79 13.17
CA LYS A 67 -5.28 3.77 13.85
C LYS A 67 -4.20 4.17 12.85
N PHE A 68 -3.40 5.16 13.22
CA PHE A 68 -2.37 5.73 12.36
C PHE A 68 -0.99 5.15 12.68
N HIS A 69 -0.28 4.71 11.64
CA HIS A 69 1.06 4.12 11.73
C HIS A 69 2.03 4.86 10.78
N PRO A 70 2.53 6.06 11.14
CA PRO A 70 3.22 6.97 10.22
C PRO A 70 4.59 6.47 9.73
N ASN A 71 5.17 5.47 10.39
CA ASN A 71 6.54 5.01 10.12
C ASN A 71 6.59 3.68 9.34
N LEU A 72 5.45 3.16 8.90
CA LEU A 72 5.42 1.93 8.11
C LEU A 72 5.59 2.22 6.62
N ASN A 73 6.48 1.47 5.99
CA ASN A 73 6.52 1.42 4.52
C ASN A 73 5.43 0.47 3.97
N LEU A 74 5.28 0.48 2.65
CA LEU A 74 4.31 -0.34 1.92
C LEU A 74 4.28 -1.81 2.34
N ILE A 75 5.45 -2.44 2.42
CA ILE A 75 5.58 -3.86 2.75
C ILE A 75 5.18 -4.09 4.20
N GLN A 76 5.71 -3.28 5.12
CA GLN A 76 5.40 -3.41 6.55
C GLN A 76 3.92 -3.21 6.83
N ALA A 77 3.28 -2.21 6.20
CA ALA A 77 1.86 -1.94 6.37
C ALA A 77 1.00 -3.12 5.91
N LEU A 78 1.30 -3.71 4.74
CA LEU A 78 0.55 -4.86 4.22
C LEU A 78 0.77 -6.12 5.05
N LEU A 79 2.01 -6.42 5.45
CA LEU A 79 2.31 -7.58 6.27
C LEU A 79 1.62 -7.49 7.64
N LEU A 80 1.69 -6.33 8.29
CA LEU A 80 1.05 -6.10 9.58
C LEU A 80 -0.48 -6.23 9.47
N ALA A 81 -1.08 -5.70 8.39
CA ALA A 81 -2.51 -5.82 8.15
C ALA A 81 -2.92 -7.29 7.91
N GLN A 82 -2.15 -8.05 7.13
CA GLN A 82 -2.41 -9.47 6.88
C GLN A 82 -2.34 -10.31 8.16
N GLU A 83 -1.27 -10.12 8.95
CA GLU A 83 -1.04 -10.83 10.21
C GLU A 83 -2.18 -10.59 11.21
N ASN A 84 -2.58 -9.34 11.39
CA ASN A 84 -3.61 -8.97 12.35
C ASN A 84 -5.04 -9.07 11.79
N GLY A 85 -5.21 -9.35 10.49
CA GLY A 85 -6.50 -9.30 9.83
C GLY A 85 -7.14 -7.91 9.85
N TRP A 86 -6.34 -6.86 9.75
CA TRP A 86 -6.83 -5.49 9.73
C TRP A 86 -7.20 -5.05 8.31
N LEU A 87 -8.13 -4.11 8.22
CA LEU A 87 -8.43 -3.38 7.00
C LEU A 87 -7.57 -2.11 6.95
N ILE A 88 -6.86 -1.89 5.84
CA ILE A 88 -6.25 -0.59 5.55
C ILE A 88 -7.31 0.28 4.86
N ALA A 89 -7.65 1.42 5.45
CA ALA A 89 -8.71 2.30 4.95
C ALA A 89 -8.37 2.91 3.59
N SER A 90 -9.33 2.92 2.67
CA SER A 90 -9.13 3.39 1.29
C SER A 90 -8.91 4.90 1.21
N SER A 91 -8.36 5.34 0.08
CA SER A 91 -8.16 6.74 -0.28
C SER A 91 -9.44 7.57 -0.20
N SER A 92 -10.57 7.01 -0.63
CA SER A 92 -11.89 7.66 -0.56
C SER A 92 -12.38 7.90 0.88
N VAL A 93 -12.06 7.01 1.83
CA VAL A 93 -12.36 7.23 3.25
C VAL A 93 -11.52 8.37 3.81
N HIS A 94 -10.21 8.37 3.52
CA HIS A 94 -9.31 9.43 3.98
C HIS A 94 -9.70 10.81 3.43
N ASP A 95 -10.17 10.90 2.18
CA ASP A 95 -10.66 12.15 1.60
C ASP A 95 -11.87 12.71 2.32
N ARG A 96 -12.84 11.85 2.62
CA ARG A 96 -14.04 12.28 3.33
C ARG A 96 -13.69 12.86 4.69
N ILE A 97 -12.70 12.29 5.37
CA ILE A 97 -12.19 12.80 6.65
C ILE A 97 -11.50 14.15 6.43
N LEU A 98 -10.53 14.24 5.54
CA LEU A 98 -9.75 15.47 5.31
C LEU A 98 -10.63 16.63 4.82
N ASN A 99 -11.67 16.36 4.04
CA ASN A 99 -12.55 17.40 3.48
C ASN A 99 -13.66 17.87 4.44
N ARG A 100 -13.93 17.14 5.54
CA ARG A 100 -15.07 17.43 6.44
C ARG A 100 -14.68 17.62 7.89
N THR A 101 -13.39 17.53 8.20
CA THR A 101 -12.87 17.68 9.56
C THR A 101 -11.62 18.57 9.52
N ASP A 102 -11.18 19.08 10.66
CA ASP A 102 -9.93 19.83 10.77
C ASP A 102 -8.68 18.91 10.80
N ALA A 103 -8.81 17.65 10.40
CA ALA A 103 -7.72 16.70 10.39
C ALA A 103 -6.67 17.08 9.35
N ASN A 104 -5.40 17.00 9.74
CA ASN A 104 -4.27 17.24 8.85
C ASN A 104 -3.23 16.14 9.07
N TYR A 105 -3.20 15.15 8.18
CA TYR A 105 -2.27 14.04 8.24
C TYR A 105 -1.81 13.64 6.85
N LYS A 106 -0.61 13.03 6.79
CA LYS A 106 -0.07 12.42 5.59
C LYS A 106 0.15 10.92 5.79
N VAL A 107 -0.55 10.07 5.05
CA VAL A 107 -0.59 8.62 5.27
C VAL A 107 -0.69 7.83 3.97
N GLN A 108 -0.15 6.62 3.98
CA GLN A 108 -0.45 5.63 2.95
C GLN A 108 -1.86 5.07 3.19
N THR A 109 -2.64 4.99 2.12
CA THR A 109 -4.02 4.49 2.16
C THR A 109 -4.09 3.05 1.67
N GLY A 110 -5.21 2.38 1.86
CA GLY A 110 -5.51 1.03 1.36
C GLY A 110 -5.80 0.98 -0.14
N THR A 111 -5.62 2.07 -0.89
CA THR A 111 -5.78 2.10 -2.34
C THR A 111 -4.43 1.86 -3.01
N LEU A 112 -4.28 0.70 -3.64
CA LEU A 112 -3.12 0.36 -4.47
C LEU A 112 -3.30 0.95 -5.86
N VAL A 113 -2.26 1.60 -6.37
CA VAL A 113 -2.19 2.11 -7.74
C VAL A 113 -1.03 1.42 -8.46
N VAL A 114 -1.29 0.97 -9.68
CA VAL A 114 -0.31 0.33 -10.56
C VAL A 114 -0.33 1.01 -11.92
N TYR A 115 0.82 1.46 -12.41
CA TYR A 115 0.93 2.03 -13.75
C TYR A 115 2.30 1.73 -14.38
N GLU A 116 2.35 1.75 -15.70
CA GLU A 116 3.58 1.76 -16.50
C GLU A 116 4.02 3.20 -16.83
N ALA A 117 5.26 3.34 -17.31
CA ALA A 117 5.79 4.63 -17.77
C ALA A 117 4.90 5.28 -18.85
N PRO A 118 4.89 6.62 -18.99
CA PRO A 118 4.07 7.28 -20.00
C PRO A 118 4.29 6.72 -21.40
N GLY A 119 3.21 6.50 -22.15
CA GLY A 119 3.20 5.92 -23.49
C GLY A 119 3.54 4.42 -23.57
N LYS A 120 3.99 3.81 -22.47
CA LYS A 120 4.33 2.38 -22.42
C LYS A 120 3.08 1.54 -22.13
N PRO A 121 2.79 0.51 -22.93
CA PRO A 121 1.64 -0.35 -22.70
C PRO A 121 1.89 -1.28 -21.51
N PHE A 122 0.82 -1.69 -20.82
CA PHE A 122 0.91 -2.75 -19.83
C PHE A 122 1.41 -4.06 -20.46
N GLY A 123 2.50 -4.60 -19.91
CA GLY A 123 2.99 -5.94 -20.23
C GLY A 123 2.23 -7.03 -19.47
N LYS A 124 2.83 -8.22 -19.36
CA LYS A 124 2.30 -9.32 -18.52
C LYS A 124 2.36 -8.99 -17.03
N LYS A 125 3.38 -8.24 -16.62
CA LYS A 125 3.63 -7.83 -15.24
C LYS A 125 4.15 -6.40 -15.19
N VAL A 126 3.88 -5.72 -14.09
CA VAL A 126 4.54 -4.46 -13.72
C VAL A 126 5.44 -4.77 -12.53
N THR A 127 6.74 -4.56 -12.69
CA THR A 127 7.72 -4.74 -11.62
C THR A 127 8.36 -3.40 -11.29
N VAL A 128 8.47 -3.10 -10.00
CA VAL A 128 9.15 -1.92 -9.47
C VAL A 128 10.15 -2.36 -8.42
N SER A 129 11.39 -1.89 -8.55
CA SER A 129 12.40 -2.02 -7.52
C SER A 129 12.50 -0.72 -6.72
N ARG A 130 12.59 -0.81 -5.40
CA ARG A 130 12.77 0.34 -4.50
C ARG A 130 13.87 0.04 -3.51
N THR A 131 14.54 1.08 -3.03
CA THR A 131 15.50 0.98 -1.93
C THR A 131 15.01 1.84 -0.77
N HIS A 132 14.91 1.26 0.42
CA HIS A 132 14.52 1.95 1.65
C HIS A 132 15.45 1.53 2.78
N ASN A 133 16.07 2.48 3.48
CA ASN A 133 17.05 2.23 4.54
C ASN A 133 18.15 1.24 4.11
N SER A 134 18.71 1.43 2.92
CA SER A 134 19.73 0.55 2.31
C SER A 134 19.27 -0.88 1.97
N ILE A 135 17.98 -1.20 2.14
CA ILE A 135 17.39 -2.47 1.74
C ILE A 135 16.70 -2.27 0.39
N SER A 136 17.17 -2.97 -0.62
CA SER A 136 16.53 -2.99 -1.93
C SER A 136 15.49 -4.09 -1.97
N TYR A 137 14.31 -3.83 -2.53
CA TYR A 137 13.27 -4.83 -2.71
C TYR A 137 12.55 -4.63 -4.04
N SER A 138 11.95 -5.70 -4.56
CA SER A 138 11.12 -5.64 -5.76
C SER A 138 9.67 -6.01 -5.44
N ILE A 139 8.74 -5.31 -6.08
CA ILE A 139 7.31 -5.59 -6.02
C ILE A 139 6.83 -5.84 -7.44
N THR A 140 6.20 -6.98 -7.66
CA THR A 140 5.61 -7.36 -8.95
C THR A 140 4.10 -7.46 -8.84
N PHE A 141 3.40 -6.99 -9.87
CA PHE A 141 1.96 -7.16 -10.04
C PHE A 141 1.69 -7.81 -11.40
N GLU A 142 0.93 -8.91 -11.41
CA GLU A 142 0.50 -9.56 -12.65
C GLU A 142 -0.71 -8.82 -13.25
N VAL A 143 -0.58 -8.36 -14.49
CA VAL A 143 -1.64 -7.58 -15.13
C VAL A 143 -2.72 -8.54 -15.67
N PRO A 144 -4.00 -8.33 -15.31
CA PRO A 144 -5.12 -9.09 -15.89
C PRO A 144 -5.11 -9.04 -17.41
N GLU A 145 -5.40 -10.17 -18.06
CA GLU A 145 -5.22 -10.31 -19.51
C GLU A 145 -5.96 -9.26 -20.33
N HIS A 146 -7.20 -8.95 -19.95
CA HIS A 146 -8.04 -7.94 -20.59
C HIS A 146 -7.55 -6.48 -20.40
N LEU A 147 -6.53 -6.25 -19.57
CA LEU A 147 -5.91 -4.94 -19.34
C LEU A 147 -4.54 -4.79 -20.01
N ARG A 148 -3.95 -5.88 -20.51
CA ARG A 148 -2.65 -5.87 -21.19
C ARG A 148 -2.72 -5.07 -22.49
N GLY A 149 -1.61 -4.45 -22.89
CA GLY A 149 -1.53 -3.64 -24.10
C GLY A 149 -2.08 -2.21 -23.98
N LYS A 150 -2.87 -1.90 -22.94
CA LYS A 150 -3.39 -0.55 -22.70
C LYS A 150 -2.27 0.40 -22.28
N LYS A 151 -2.26 1.62 -22.82
CA LYS A 151 -1.27 2.69 -22.56
C LYS A 151 -1.92 3.84 -21.82
N ASP A 152 -1.14 4.58 -21.04
CA ASP A 152 -1.60 5.80 -20.34
C ASP A 152 -2.87 5.54 -19.50
N ARG A 153 -2.80 4.44 -18.75
CA ARG A 153 -3.81 3.95 -17.81
C ARG A 153 -3.15 3.63 -16.48
N ALA A 154 -3.93 3.65 -15.41
CA ALA A 154 -3.56 3.07 -14.13
C ALA A 154 -4.57 1.99 -13.73
N ILE A 155 -4.09 0.98 -13.01
CA ILE A 155 -4.93 -0.02 -12.35
C ILE A 155 -5.03 0.39 -10.89
N ALA A 156 -6.23 0.36 -10.35
CA ALA A 156 -6.53 0.71 -8.98
C ALA A 156 -7.28 -0.41 -8.28
N LEU A 157 -6.89 -0.70 -7.05
CA LEU A 157 -7.44 -1.76 -6.21
C LEU A 157 -7.59 -1.22 -4.79
N GLU A 158 -8.62 -1.64 -4.06
CA GLU A 158 -8.78 -1.30 -2.65
C GLU A 158 -8.55 -2.54 -1.77
N HIS A 159 -7.80 -2.40 -0.68
CA HIS A 159 -7.63 -3.47 0.30
C HIS A 159 -9.01 -3.89 0.83
N PRO A 160 -9.34 -5.19 0.94
CA PRO A 160 -8.45 -6.35 0.88
C PRO A 160 -8.42 -7.08 -0.48
N ASP A 161 -8.73 -6.42 -1.61
CA ASP A 161 -8.79 -7.07 -2.94
C ASP A 161 -7.42 -7.47 -3.51
N PHE A 162 -6.37 -7.27 -2.74
CA PHE A 162 -5.03 -7.72 -3.04
C PHE A 162 -4.30 -8.13 -1.77
N ILE A 163 -3.34 -9.03 -1.92
CA ILE A 163 -2.48 -9.53 -0.85
C ILE A 163 -1.01 -9.41 -1.26
N LEU A 164 -0.13 -9.23 -0.28
CA LEU A 164 1.31 -9.31 -0.49
C LEU A 164 1.76 -10.75 -0.24
N VAL A 165 2.54 -11.31 -1.17
CA VAL A 165 3.15 -12.63 -1.07
C VAL A 165 4.65 -12.48 -1.20
N LYS A 166 5.41 -13.09 -0.29
CA LYS A 166 6.88 -13.11 -0.35
C LYS A 166 7.32 -14.19 -1.34
N THR A 167 8.08 -13.80 -2.37
CA THR A 167 8.56 -14.71 -3.43
C THR A 167 10.06 -14.94 -3.40
N GLY A 168 10.79 -14.17 -2.60
CA GLY A 168 12.22 -14.32 -2.34
C GLY A 168 12.64 -13.53 -1.11
N GLU A 169 13.93 -13.44 -0.81
CA GLU A 169 14.43 -12.76 0.40
C GLU A 169 13.96 -11.30 0.49
N GLN A 170 14.03 -10.59 -0.63
CA GLN A 170 13.63 -9.18 -0.78
C GLN A 170 12.72 -8.98 -2.00
N SER A 171 11.99 -10.02 -2.40
CA SER A 171 11.09 -9.97 -3.54
C SER A 171 9.68 -10.31 -3.10
N TYR A 172 8.74 -9.48 -3.55
CA TYR A 172 7.34 -9.56 -3.19
C TYR A 172 6.47 -9.48 -4.43
N GLU A 173 5.31 -10.11 -4.35
CA GLU A 173 4.30 -10.12 -5.39
C GLU A 173 2.98 -9.65 -4.79
N ILE A 174 2.29 -8.76 -5.49
CA ILE A 174 0.90 -8.41 -5.20
C ILE A 174 0.02 -9.37 -6.00
N LYS A 175 -0.74 -10.21 -5.29
CA LYS A 175 -1.74 -11.09 -5.89
C LYS A 175 -3.14 -10.56 -5.67
N LEU A 176 -4.00 -10.71 -6.67
CA LEU A 176 -5.42 -10.41 -6.53
C LEU A 176 -6.07 -11.43 -5.59
N ALA A 177 -6.90 -10.95 -4.67
CA ALA A 177 -7.75 -11.82 -3.87
C ALA A 177 -8.88 -12.42 -4.74
N GLU A 178 -9.47 -13.52 -4.29
CA GLU A 178 -10.62 -14.11 -4.98
C GLU A 178 -11.78 -13.10 -5.09
N GLY A 179 -12.30 -12.89 -6.30
CA GLY A 179 -13.36 -11.91 -6.57
C GLY A 179 -12.92 -10.46 -6.41
N ALA A 180 -11.61 -10.16 -6.52
CA ALA A 180 -11.08 -8.81 -6.46
C ALA A 180 -11.73 -7.86 -7.49
N GLU A 181 -12.13 -6.67 -7.05
CA GLU A 181 -12.63 -5.62 -7.92
C GLU A 181 -11.45 -4.80 -8.47
N VAL A 182 -11.17 -4.96 -9.77
CA VAL A 182 -10.10 -4.24 -10.45
C VAL A 182 -10.69 -3.00 -11.13
N HIS A 183 -10.19 -1.83 -10.79
CA HIS A 183 -10.60 -0.58 -11.44
C HIS A 183 -9.55 -0.11 -12.43
N LEU A 184 -9.99 0.28 -13.62
CA LEU A 184 -9.13 0.89 -14.63
C LEU A 184 -9.35 2.40 -14.64
N VAL A 185 -8.29 3.14 -14.37
CA VAL A 185 -8.26 4.61 -14.46
C VAL A 185 -7.91 4.98 -15.90
N GLU A 186 -8.90 5.50 -16.62
CA GLU A 186 -8.76 5.96 -17.98
C GLU A 186 -8.01 7.30 -18.04
N ASN A 187 -7.16 7.49 -19.05
CA ASN A 187 -6.38 8.70 -19.30
C ASN A 187 -5.53 9.12 -18.09
N PHE A 188 -4.75 8.19 -17.55
CA PHE A 188 -3.90 8.47 -16.40
C PHE A 188 -2.77 9.44 -16.81
N PRO A 189 -2.49 10.52 -16.05
CA PRO A 189 -1.65 11.59 -16.56
C PRO A 189 -0.19 11.19 -16.73
N SER A 190 0.46 11.75 -17.75
CA SER A 190 1.84 11.45 -18.13
C SER A 190 2.89 12.28 -17.39
N LYS A 191 2.49 13.33 -16.66
CA LYS A 191 3.38 14.27 -15.97
C LYS A 191 2.80 14.72 -14.62
N ASN A 192 3.63 15.33 -13.80
CA ASN A 192 3.18 15.98 -12.57
C ASN A 192 2.26 17.17 -12.89
N GLY A 193 1.34 17.49 -11.98
CA GLY A 193 0.39 18.59 -12.15
C GLY A 193 -0.87 18.41 -11.32
N TRP A 194 -1.86 19.26 -11.58
CA TRP A 194 -3.19 19.19 -10.97
C TRP A 194 -4.19 18.60 -11.94
N TYR A 195 -5.02 17.68 -11.47
CA TYR A 195 -5.95 16.92 -12.29
C TYR A 195 -7.28 16.73 -11.59
N VAL A 196 -8.34 16.52 -12.37
CA VAL A 196 -9.60 15.99 -11.84
C VAL A 196 -9.40 14.58 -11.30
N GLN A 197 -10.30 14.16 -10.42
CA GLN A 197 -10.23 12.88 -9.73
C GLN A 197 -11.26 11.89 -10.28
N ASP A 198 -10.88 10.61 -10.37
CA ASP A 198 -11.85 9.54 -10.60
C ASP A 198 -12.64 9.21 -9.32
N LYS A 199 -13.52 8.19 -9.40
CA LYS A 199 -14.33 7.75 -8.25
C LYS A 199 -13.54 7.26 -7.03
N LEU A 200 -12.26 6.91 -7.20
CA LEU A 200 -11.36 6.46 -6.13
C LEU A 200 -10.42 7.59 -5.66
N GLY A 201 -10.64 8.80 -6.15
CA GLY A 201 -9.82 9.96 -5.86
C GLY A 201 -8.50 9.97 -6.63
N ILE A 202 -8.34 9.17 -7.68
CA ILE A 202 -7.09 9.05 -8.44
C ILE A 202 -7.06 10.11 -9.55
N PRO A 203 -5.97 10.88 -9.68
CA PRO A 203 -5.78 11.85 -10.77
C PRO A 203 -6.00 11.24 -12.16
N HIS A 204 -6.80 11.89 -13.02
CA HIS A 204 -7.01 11.47 -14.40
C HIS A 204 -7.33 12.63 -15.35
N GLY A 205 -7.20 12.40 -16.66
CA GLY A 205 -7.55 13.36 -17.70
C GLY A 205 -6.47 14.40 -17.99
N GLN A 206 -6.90 15.60 -18.38
CA GLN A 206 -6.02 16.72 -18.72
C GLN A 206 -5.65 17.51 -17.46
N GLU A 207 -4.48 18.14 -17.51
CA GLU A 207 -4.04 19.06 -16.46
C GLU A 207 -4.98 20.27 -16.38
N VAL A 208 -5.31 20.67 -15.16
CA VAL A 208 -6.18 21.79 -14.83
C VAL A 208 -5.48 22.74 -13.88
N LYS A 209 -6.09 23.90 -13.61
CA LYS A 209 -5.60 24.82 -12.58
C LYS A 209 -5.87 24.25 -11.19
N GLU A 210 -5.02 24.59 -10.24
CA GLU A 210 -5.20 24.27 -8.82
C GLU A 210 -6.53 24.84 -8.29
N SER A 211 -7.28 24.02 -7.56
CA SER A 211 -8.55 24.32 -6.91
C SER A 211 -8.83 23.28 -5.82
N GLU A 212 -9.89 23.48 -5.04
CA GLU A 212 -10.30 22.54 -3.97
C GLU A 212 -10.82 21.20 -4.50
N GLU A 213 -11.22 21.14 -5.77
CA GLU A 213 -11.83 19.95 -6.39
C GLU A 213 -10.83 19.07 -7.14
N VAL A 214 -9.58 19.52 -7.27
CA VAL A 214 -8.54 18.85 -8.06
C VAL A 214 -7.50 18.21 -7.17
N ARG A 215 -6.59 17.45 -7.78
CA ARG A 215 -5.59 16.70 -7.05
C ARG A 215 -4.22 16.80 -7.69
N SER A 216 -3.23 17.04 -6.83
CA SER A 216 -1.84 17.00 -7.27
C SER A 216 -1.43 15.55 -7.52
N LEU A 217 -0.81 15.33 -8.67
CA LEU A 217 -0.12 14.08 -9.00
C LEU A 217 1.38 14.31 -8.88
N TRP A 218 2.01 13.57 -7.98
CA TRP A 218 3.45 13.35 -8.01
C TRP A 218 3.73 11.98 -8.63
N ARG A 219 3.99 12.00 -9.94
CA ARG A 219 4.24 10.82 -10.74
C ARG A 219 5.73 10.46 -10.72
N VAL A 220 5.99 9.19 -10.51
CA VAL A 220 7.29 8.58 -10.88
C VAL A 220 7.28 8.31 -12.38
N ASN A 221 8.20 8.91 -13.15
CA ASN A 221 8.27 8.81 -14.62
C ASN A 221 8.66 7.41 -15.16
N THR A 222 8.75 6.41 -14.31
CA THR A 222 8.94 5.00 -14.64
C THR A 222 7.63 4.24 -14.42
N SER A 223 7.70 2.98 -13.97
CA SER A 223 6.55 2.22 -13.48
C SER A 223 6.31 2.47 -11.99
N TYR A 224 5.10 2.18 -11.53
CA TYR A 224 4.74 2.27 -10.12
C TYR A 224 3.82 1.11 -9.72
N VAL A 225 4.09 0.58 -8.54
CA VAL A 225 3.24 -0.34 -7.77
C VAL A 225 3.35 0.16 -6.34
N GLY A 226 2.24 0.60 -5.74
CA GLY A 226 2.25 1.06 -4.36
C GLY A 226 0.96 1.69 -3.89
N LEU A 227 0.89 1.94 -2.60
CA LEU A 227 -0.26 2.58 -1.96
C LEU A 227 -0.25 4.08 -2.22
N LEU A 228 -1.45 4.59 -2.53
CA LEU A 228 -1.72 5.99 -2.73
C LEU A 228 -1.52 6.75 -1.41
N VAL A 229 -0.77 7.84 -1.47
CA VAL A 229 -0.55 8.74 -0.33
C VAL A 229 -1.64 9.80 -0.31
N ARG A 230 -2.15 10.10 0.88
CA ARG A 230 -2.97 11.27 1.19
C ARG A 230 -2.16 12.17 2.10
#